data_AF-A0A6N8AYE0-F1
#
_entry.id   AF-A0A6N8AYE0-F1
#
_cell.length_a   1.000
_cell.length_b   1.000
_cell.length_c   1.000
_cell.angle_alpha   90.00
_cell.angle_beta   90.00
_cell.angle_gamma   90.00
#
_symmetry.space_group_name_H-M   'P 1'
#
loop_
_entity.id
_entity.type
_entity.pdbx_description
1 polymer ?
#
loop_
_entity_poly.entity_id
_entity_poly.type
_entity_poly.pdbx_seq_one_letter_code
_entity_poly.pdbx_strand_id
1 'polypeptide(L)'
;MIPEETLIKAVCIADEAVRSDIECYALQRQVEGGWIYSTTEALPLRDSLTEAQRINRQFAETPADALRQLQIVRRAAEYIRERAHVFPWQMVEAEGFPGYVRFVEAQH
;
A
#
# COMPACT_ATOMS: atom_id res chain seq x y z
N MET A 1 -29.75 -4.21 -16.13
CA MET A 1 -29.44 -3.27 -15.03
C MET A 1 -28.66 -4.04 -13.99
N ILE A 2 -27.49 -3.56 -13.55
CA ILE A 2 -26.70 -4.24 -12.52
C ILE A 2 -27.37 -3.94 -11.17
N PRO A 3 -27.62 -4.93 -10.29
CA PRO A 3 -28.16 -4.69 -8.96
C PRO A 3 -27.23 -3.78 -8.14
N GLU A 4 -27.82 -2.87 -7.36
CA GLU A 4 -27.09 -1.92 -6.52
C GLU A 4 -26.12 -2.62 -5.55
N GLU A 5 -26.54 -3.71 -4.91
CA GLU A 5 -25.68 -4.52 -4.04
C GLU A 5 -24.45 -5.09 -4.76
N THR A 6 -24.57 -5.41 -6.05
CA THR A 6 -23.45 -5.91 -6.85
C THR A 6 -22.45 -4.79 -7.14
N LEU A 7 -22.94 -3.56 -7.39
CA LEU A 7 -22.09 -2.39 -7.57
C LEU A 7 -21.32 -2.06 -6.29
N ILE A 8 -21.99 -2.06 -5.13
CA ILE A 8 -21.35 -1.81 -3.83
C ILE A 8 -20.22 -2.82 -3.58
N LYS A 9 -20.49 -4.12 -3.75
CA LYS A 9 -19.46 -5.17 -3.59
C LYS A 9 -18.29 -4.98 -4.54
N ALA A 10 -18.54 -4.63 -5.80
CA ALA A 10 -17.48 -4.40 -6.78
C ALA A 10 -16.58 -3.21 -6.40
N VAL A 11 -17.17 -2.14 -5.87
CA VAL A 11 -16.41 -0.99 -5.36
C VAL A 11 -15.57 -1.39 -4.16
N CYS A 12 -16.14 -2.09 -3.17
CA CYS A 12 -15.36 -2.57 -2.01
C CYS A 12 -14.18 -3.46 -2.43
N ILE A 13 -14.35 -4.34 -3.42
CA ILE A 13 -13.26 -5.17 -3.94
C ILE A 13 -12.18 -4.30 -4.60
N ALA A 14 -12.57 -3.31 -5.41
CA ALA A 14 -11.64 -2.40 -6.04
C ALA A 14 -10.86 -1.57 -5.01
N ASP A 15 -11.54 -1.14 -3.95
CA ASP A 15 -10.96 -0.36 -2.87
C ASP A 15 -9.91 -1.17 -2.10
N GLU A 16 -10.26 -2.38 -1.67
CA GLU A 16 -9.33 -3.30 -1.01
C GLU A 16 -8.16 -3.70 -1.90
N ALA A 17 -8.38 -3.81 -3.23
CA ALA A 17 -7.31 -4.12 -4.18
C ALA A 17 -6.27 -2.99 -4.25
N VAL A 18 -6.69 -1.72 -4.27
CA VAL A 18 -5.74 -0.59 -4.32
C VAL A 18 -4.98 -0.43 -3.01
N ARG A 19 -5.62 -0.70 -1.86
CA ARG A 19 -4.92 -0.79 -0.58
C ARG A 19 -3.88 -1.92 -0.60
N SER A 20 -4.29 -3.11 -1.06
CA SER A 20 -3.43 -4.28 -1.15
C SER A 20 -2.19 -4.04 -2.01
N ASP A 21 -2.30 -3.27 -3.09
CA ASP A 21 -1.16 -2.87 -3.92
C ASP A 21 -0.07 -2.15 -3.11
N ILE A 22 -0.46 -1.27 -2.17
CA ILE A 22 0.49 -0.61 -1.28
C ILE A 22 1.03 -1.61 -0.25
N GLU A 23 0.16 -2.38 0.39
CA GLU A 23 0.57 -3.34 1.42
C GLU A 23 1.49 -4.45 0.89
N CYS A 24 1.35 -4.84 -0.38
CA CYS A 24 2.21 -5.85 -1.01
C CYS A 24 3.55 -5.28 -1.46
N TYR A 25 3.59 -4.04 -1.97
CA TYR A 25 4.76 -3.56 -2.74
C TYR A 25 5.51 -2.39 -2.11
N ALA A 26 4.93 -1.68 -1.14
CA ALA A 26 5.63 -0.59 -0.46
C ALA A 26 6.73 -1.12 0.47
N LEU A 27 7.75 -0.31 0.71
CA LEU A 27 8.65 -0.56 1.84
C LEU A 27 7.85 -0.43 3.15
N GLN A 28 7.86 -1.50 3.95
CA GLN A 28 7.08 -1.60 5.18
C GLN A 28 7.96 -1.41 6.41
N ARG A 29 7.41 -0.78 7.45
CA ARG A 29 8.00 -0.74 8.79
C ARG A 29 6.95 -1.03 9.85
N GLN A 30 7.34 -1.79 10.85
CA GLN A 30 6.53 -2.00 12.04
C GLN A 30 6.89 -0.91 13.05
N VAL A 31 5.88 -0.19 13.54
CA VAL A 31 6.00 0.85 14.56
C VAL A 31 4.96 0.61 15.66
N GLU A 32 5.02 1.39 16.73
CA GLU A 32 3.96 1.38 17.73
C GLU A 32 2.62 1.77 17.06
N GLY A 33 1.62 0.90 17.18
CA GLY A 33 0.32 1.07 16.54
C GLY A 33 0.14 0.39 15.18
N GLY A 34 1.15 -0.33 14.66
CA GLY A 34 0.99 -1.22 13.52
C GLY A 34 1.99 -1.01 12.38
N TRP A 35 1.58 -1.38 11.17
CA TRP A 35 2.38 -1.25 9.97
C TRP A 35 2.23 0.14 9.34
N ILE A 36 3.35 0.68 8.87
CA ILE A 36 3.41 1.88 8.04
C ILE A 36 4.08 1.53 6.71
N TYR A 37 3.65 2.20 5.65
CA TYR A 37 3.99 1.91 4.26
C TYR A 37 4.57 3.14 3.58
N SER A 38 5.74 3.02 2.96
CA SER A 38 6.31 4.12 2.18
C SER A 38 5.53 4.37 0.89
N THR A 39 5.25 5.62 0.58
CA THR A 39 4.66 6.02 -0.72
C THR A 39 5.71 6.41 -1.76
N THR A 40 6.98 6.47 -1.35
CA THR A 40 8.11 6.90 -2.20
C THR A 40 9.11 5.79 -2.46
N GLU A 41 9.04 4.68 -1.72
CA GLU A 41 9.94 3.53 -1.79
C GLU A 41 9.12 2.22 -1.85
N ALA A 42 9.55 1.31 -2.73
CA ALA A 42 8.98 -0.03 -2.85
C ALA A 42 9.85 -1.08 -2.14
N LEU A 43 9.49 -2.34 -2.26
CA LEU A 43 10.28 -3.45 -1.76
C LEU A 43 11.74 -3.39 -2.26
N PRO A 44 12.71 -3.68 -1.39
CA PRO A 44 14.12 -3.65 -1.75
C PRO A 44 14.46 -4.74 -2.76
N LEU A 45 15.53 -4.55 -3.52
CA LEU A 45 16.07 -5.59 -4.39
C LEU A 45 16.65 -6.73 -3.57
N ARG A 46 16.46 -7.97 -4.00
CA ARG A 46 17.03 -9.17 -3.37
C ARG A 46 18.52 -9.04 -3.07
N ASP A 47 19.27 -8.46 -4.00
CA ASP A 47 20.74 -8.31 -3.89
C ASP A 47 21.17 -7.23 -2.90
N SER A 48 20.26 -6.32 -2.52
CA SER A 48 20.49 -5.32 -1.48
C SER A 48 20.25 -5.86 -0.05
N LEU A 49 19.73 -7.08 0.07
CA LEU A 49 19.39 -7.69 1.35
C LEU A 49 20.43 -8.74 1.78
N THR A 50 20.64 -8.82 3.09
CA THR A 50 21.35 -9.95 3.71
C THR A 50 20.48 -11.20 3.69
N GLU A 51 21.09 -12.36 3.83
CA GLU A 51 20.36 -13.64 3.86
C GLU A 51 19.29 -13.69 4.97
N ALA A 52 19.63 -13.20 6.16
CA ALA A 52 18.69 -13.12 7.28
C ALA A 52 17.48 -12.22 6.97
N GLN A 53 17.68 -11.15 6.18
CA GLN A 53 16.61 -10.27 5.74
C GLN A 53 15.73 -10.95 4.68
N ARG A 54 16.31 -11.72 3.76
CA ARG A 54 15.54 -12.44 2.72
C ARG A 54 14.59 -13.49 3.29
N ILE A 55 14.93 -14.10 4.44
CA ILE A 55 14.06 -15.07 5.11
C ILE A 55 12.76 -14.42 5.61
N ASN A 56 12.82 -13.14 6.01
CA ASN A 56 11.75 -12.49 6.77
C ASN A 56 11.19 -11.23 6.10
N ARG A 57 11.64 -10.88 4.89
CA ARG A 57 11.21 -9.69 4.14
C ARG A 57 10.84 -10.06 2.72
N GLN A 58 9.82 -9.39 2.21
CA GLN A 58 9.52 -9.39 0.78
C GLN A 58 10.55 -8.53 0.04
N PHE A 59 10.82 -8.89 -1.21
CA PHE A 59 11.80 -8.22 -2.06
C PHE A 59 11.40 -8.34 -3.54
N ALA A 60 11.95 -7.45 -4.35
CA ALA A 60 11.92 -7.56 -5.80
C ALA A 60 13.09 -8.43 -6.29
N GLU A 61 12.80 -9.35 -7.22
CA GLU A 61 13.82 -10.23 -7.82
C GLU A 61 14.69 -9.47 -8.83
N THR A 62 14.13 -8.48 -9.53
CA THR A 62 14.84 -7.72 -10.56
C THR A 62 14.68 -6.20 -10.40
N PRO A 63 15.62 -5.39 -10.93
CA PRO A 63 15.48 -3.93 -11.00
C PRO A 63 14.21 -3.46 -11.71
N ALA A 64 13.78 -4.19 -12.75
CA ALA A 64 12.55 -3.90 -13.47
C ALA A 64 11.32 -4.11 -12.59
N ASP A 65 11.30 -5.19 -11.79
CA ASP A 65 10.21 -5.44 -10.84
C ASP A 65 10.17 -4.39 -9.75
N ALA A 66 11.31 -4.00 -9.18
CA ALA A 66 11.36 -2.94 -8.16
C ALA A 66 10.81 -1.60 -8.70
N LEU A 67 11.17 -1.24 -9.94
CA LEU A 67 10.64 -0.04 -10.59
C LEU A 67 9.13 -0.14 -10.81
N ARG A 68 8.64 -1.29 -11.30
CA ARG A 68 7.22 -1.53 -11.52
C ARG A 68 6.42 -1.45 -10.22
N GLN A 69 6.92 -2.08 -9.16
CA GLN A 69 6.33 -2.05 -7.83
C GLN A 69 6.23 -0.62 -7.29
N LEU A 70 7.27 0.20 -7.45
CA LEU A 70 7.22 1.61 -7.07
C LEU A 70 6.17 2.40 -7.87
N GLN A 71 6.03 2.13 -9.17
CA GLN A 71 4.98 2.74 -9.98
C GLN A 71 3.58 2.34 -9.52
N ILE A 72 3.38 1.08 -9.13
CA ILE A 72 2.12 0.58 -8.56
C ILE A 72 1.80 1.32 -7.27
N VAL A 73 2.74 1.37 -6.31
CA VAL A 73 2.56 2.06 -5.02
C VAL A 73 2.18 3.53 -5.22
N ARG A 74 2.88 4.24 -6.11
CA ARG A 74 2.60 5.67 -6.37
C ARG A 74 1.21 5.88 -6.96
N ARG A 75 0.83 5.09 -7.96
CA ARG A 75 -0.49 5.17 -8.60
C ARG A 75 -1.61 4.83 -7.61
N ALA A 76 -1.41 3.81 -6.79
CA ALA A 76 -2.35 3.45 -5.74
C ALA A 76 -2.52 4.59 -4.73
N ALA A 77 -1.41 5.18 -4.25
CA ALA A 77 -1.46 6.30 -3.32
C ALA A 77 -2.12 7.55 -3.91
N GLU A 78 -1.85 7.86 -5.18
CA GLU A 78 -2.50 8.96 -5.91
C GLU A 78 -4.01 8.72 -6.04
N TYR A 79 -4.41 7.52 -6.50
CA TYR A 79 -5.82 7.15 -6.64
C TYR A 79 -6.57 7.24 -5.30
N ILE A 80 -5.97 6.75 -4.21
CA ILE A 80 -6.56 6.82 -2.87
C ILE A 80 -6.74 8.29 -2.45
N ARG A 81 -5.74 9.15 -2.66
CA ARG A 81 -5.84 10.57 -2.30
C ARG A 81 -6.94 11.29 -3.06
N GLU A 82 -7.06 11.06 -4.37
CA GLU A 82 -8.12 11.66 -5.21
C GLU A 82 -9.52 11.24 -4.79
N ARG A 83 -9.64 10.03 -4.22
CA ARG A 83 -10.92 9.40 -3.89
C ARG A 83 -11.11 9.16 -2.40
N ALA A 84 -10.39 9.87 -1.55
CA ALA A 84 -10.39 9.63 -0.10
C ALA A 84 -11.80 9.61 0.55
N HIS A 85 -12.77 10.27 -0.06
CA HIS A 85 -14.17 10.34 0.37
C HIS A 85 -15.01 9.09 0.07
N VAL A 86 -14.51 8.11 -0.70
CA VAL A 86 -15.28 6.91 -1.08
C VAL A 86 -14.92 5.67 -0.28
N PHE A 87 -13.75 5.67 0.37
CA PHE A 87 -13.24 4.51 1.08
C PHE A 87 -13.82 4.44 2.51
N PRO A 88 -14.09 3.23 3.03
CA PRO A 88 -14.48 3.05 4.44
C PRO A 88 -13.31 3.25 5.43
N TRP A 89 -12.10 3.44 4.91
CA TRP A 89 -10.86 3.68 5.65
C TRP A 89 -10.13 4.89 5.07
N GLN A 90 -9.17 5.43 5.81
CA GLN A 90 -8.37 6.58 5.43
C GLN A 90 -6.89 6.23 5.36
N MET A 91 -6.22 6.74 4.33
CA MET A 91 -4.77 6.73 4.24
C MET A 91 -4.22 8.03 4.85
N VAL A 92 -3.56 7.93 5.99
CA VAL A 92 -3.05 9.08 6.76
C VAL A 92 -1.54 9.01 6.89
N GLU A 93 -0.89 10.16 6.95
CA GLU A 93 0.56 10.21 7.17
C GLU A 93 0.92 9.63 8.54
N ALA A 94 2.01 8.86 8.59
CA ALA A 94 2.53 8.31 9.83
C ALA A 94 3.33 9.36 10.59
N GLU A 95 2.88 9.70 11.79
CA GLU A 95 3.55 10.68 12.65
C GLU A 95 5.02 10.31 12.89
N GLY A 96 5.94 11.26 12.64
CA GLY A 96 7.38 11.05 12.79
C GLY A 96 8.05 10.27 11.64
N PHE A 97 7.29 9.85 10.62
CA PHE A 97 7.82 9.12 9.46
C PHE A 97 7.40 9.78 8.14
N PRO A 98 8.06 10.88 7.73
CA PRO A 98 7.75 11.56 6.47
C PRO A 98 7.81 10.60 5.27
N GLY A 99 6.79 10.67 4.41
CA GLY A 99 6.65 9.79 3.23
C GLY A 99 6.04 8.42 3.51
N TYR A 100 5.79 8.08 4.79
CA TYR A 100 5.08 6.88 5.19
C TYR A 100 3.63 7.18 5.53
N VAL A 101 2.76 6.22 5.22
CA VAL A 101 1.33 6.27 5.51
C VAL A 101 0.89 5.05 6.31
N ARG A 102 -0.27 5.14 6.94
CA ARG A 102 -1.01 4.02 7.53
C ARG A 102 -2.47 4.08 7.11
N PHE A 103 -3.14 2.94 7.15
CA PHE A 103 -4.58 2.86 6.91
C PHE A 103 -5.31 2.77 8.25
N VAL A 104 -6.31 3.62 8.45
CA VAL A 104 -7.15 3.66 9.67
C VAL A 104 -8.62 3.60 9.28
N GLU A 105 -9.47 3.01 10.12
CA GLU A 105 -10.92 3.04 9.91
C GLU A 105 -11.42 4.49 9.86
N ALA A 106 -12.32 4.80 8.92
CA ALA A 106 -12.91 6.13 8.87
C ALA A 106 -13.85 6.31 10.07
N GLN A 107 -13.63 7.36 10.86
CA GLN A 107 -14.60 7.77 11.87
C GLN A 107 -15.77 8.44 11.13
N HIS A 108 -16.92 7.77 11.09
CA HIS A 108 -18.18 8.30 10.57
C HIS A 108 -19.20 8.42 11.69
#